data_AF-A0A7Y2L5J8-F1
#
_entry.id   AF-A0A7Y2L5J8-F1
#
_cell.length_a   1.000
_cell.length_b   1.000
_cell.length_c   1.000
_cell.angle_alpha   90.00
_cell.angle_beta   90.00
_cell.angle_gamma   90.00
#
_symmetry.space_group_name_H-M   'P 1'
#
loop_
_entity.id
_entity.type
_entity.pdbx_description
1 polymer ?
#
loop_
_entity_poly.entity_id
_entity_poly.type
_entity_poly.pdbx_seq_one_letter_code
_entity_poly.pdbx_strand_id
1 'polypeptide(L)'
;VERQRLFDLPRSAWSDYDTSIMSAGGGIFSRSAKSIAISPEMKERFAITADKLTPTELLNALLKAPVDLLWNGGIGTYVKASSESHADVGDKANDALRVNGNELRCKVVGEGGNLGMTQLGRVEFNLNGGG
;
A
#
# COMPACT_ATOMS: atom_id res chain seq x y z
N VAL A 1 -16.43 -3.37 -21.10
CA VAL A 1 -15.92 -3.63 -19.73
C VAL A 1 -15.17 -2.39 -19.27
N GLU A 2 -15.36 -1.93 -18.03
CA GLU A 2 -14.84 -0.64 -17.55
C GLU A 2 -13.33 -0.42 -17.80
N ARG A 3 -12.52 -1.46 -17.64
CA ARG A 3 -11.08 -1.42 -17.91
C ARG A 3 -10.74 -1.00 -19.35
N GLN A 4 -11.54 -1.43 -20.33
CA GLN A 4 -11.36 -1.04 -21.74
C GLN A 4 -11.71 0.43 -21.93
N ARG A 5 -12.82 0.90 -21.33
CA ARG A 5 -13.23 2.31 -21.43
C ARG A 5 -12.15 3.25 -20.89
N LEU A 6 -11.54 2.93 -19.75
CA LEU A 6 -10.44 3.71 -19.18
C LEU A 6 -9.18 3.67 -20.05
N PHE A 7 -8.86 2.52 -20.65
CA PHE A 7 -7.73 2.38 -21.56
C PHE A 7 -7.88 3.24 -22.83
N ASP A 8 -9.10 3.37 -23.35
CA ASP A 8 -9.39 4.13 -24.56
C ASP A 8 -9.42 5.66 -24.33
N LEU A 9 -9.29 6.13 -23.08
CA LEU A 9 -9.21 7.57 -22.79
C LEU A 9 -7.85 8.14 -23.21
N PRO A 10 -7.78 9.36 -23.80
CA PRO A 10 -6.51 10.01 -24.14
C PRO A 10 -5.57 10.19 -22.93
N ARG A 11 -6.17 10.38 -21.74
CA ARG A 11 -5.53 10.36 -20.42
C ARG A 11 -6.57 9.85 -19.43
N SER A 12 -6.14 9.03 -18.47
CA SER A 12 -6.99 8.49 -17.42
C SER A 12 -6.39 8.76 -16.04
N ALA A 13 -7.24 9.04 -15.06
CA ALA A 13 -6.94 9.10 -13.64
C ALA A 13 -7.89 8.16 -12.87
N TRP A 14 -7.57 7.91 -11.59
CA TRP A 14 -8.45 7.11 -10.73
C TRP A 14 -9.87 7.69 -10.63
N SER A 15 -10.00 9.02 -10.68
CA SER A 15 -11.30 9.71 -10.66
C SER A 15 -12.18 9.43 -11.89
N ASP A 16 -11.60 8.94 -12.99
CA ASP A 16 -12.36 8.61 -14.19
C ASP A 16 -13.06 7.27 -14.09
N TYR A 17 -12.70 6.42 -13.11
CA TYR A 17 -13.29 5.09 -12.92
C TYR A 17 -14.79 5.19 -12.58
N ASP A 18 -15.61 4.38 -13.26
CA ASP A 18 -17.04 4.28 -13.00
C ASP A 18 -17.30 3.66 -11.62
N THR A 19 -17.65 4.51 -10.66
CA THR A 19 -17.89 4.09 -9.29
C THR A 19 -19.20 3.32 -9.12
N SER A 20 -20.11 3.37 -10.10
CA SER A 20 -21.40 2.65 -10.03
C SER A 20 -21.24 1.13 -10.06
N ILE A 21 -20.13 0.64 -10.60
CA ILE A 21 -19.81 -0.80 -10.67
C ILE A 21 -18.84 -1.25 -9.57
N MET A 22 -18.46 -0.36 -8.65
CA MET A 22 -17.56 -0.68 -7.56
C MET A 22 -18.25 -1.55 -6.51
N SER A 23 -17.53 -2.55 -6.00
CA SER A 23 -18.03 -3.38 -4.91
C SER A 23 -18.33 -2.56 -3.66
N ALA A 24 -19.28 -3.03 -2.84
CA ALA A 24 -19.60 -2.42 -1.56
C ALA A 24 -18.33 -2.24 -0.70
N GLY A 25 -18.24 -1.08 -0.06
CA GLY A 25 -17.09 -0.68 0.75
C GLY A 25 -15.83 -0.30 -0.02
N GLY A 26 -15.80 -0.45 -1.35
CA GLY A 26 -14.74 0.07 -2.21
C GLY A 26 -14.77 1.60 -2.32
N GLY A 27 -13.62 2.20 -2.63
CA GLY A 27 -13.56 3.65 -2.80
C GLY A 27 -12.32 4.13 -3.54
N ILE A 28 -12.41 5.35 -4.05
CA ILE A 28 -11.30 6.12 -4.62
C ILE A 28 -11.06 7.31 -3.70
N PHE A 29 -9.84 7.40 -3.17
CA PHE A 29 -9.50 8.38 -2.15
C PHE A 29 -8.37 9.29 -2.62
N SER A 30 -8.51 10.59 -2.39
CA SER A 30 -7.45 11.55 -2.68
C SER A 30 -6.29 11.41 -1.69
N ARG A 31 -5.06 11.43 -2.20
CA ARG A 31 -3.82 11.51 -1.39
C ARG A 31 -3.74 12.80 -0.57
N SER A 32 -4.48 13.85 -0.93
CA SER A 32 -4.53 15.12 -0.20
C SER A 32 -5.70 15.22 0.80
N ALA A 33 -6.50 14.15 0.94
CA ALA A 33 -7.60 14.15 1.90
C ALA A 33 -7.07 14.29 3.34
N LYS A 34 -7.78 15.07 4.17
CA LYS A 34 -7.44 15.20 5.60
C LYS A 34 -7.79 13.95 6.40
N SER A 35 -8.79 13.20 5.94
CA SER A 35 -9.31 12.00 6.58
C SER A 35 -10.09 11.18 5.56
N ILE A 36 -10.01 9.86 5.69
CA ILE A 36 -10.73 8.85 4.92
C ILE A 36 -11.54 8.03 5.92
N ALA A 37 -12.84 7.92 5.71
CA ALA A 37 -13.67 6.99 6.47
C ALA A 37 -13.39 5.55 6.00
N ILE A 38 -13.17 4.65 6.95
CA ILE A 38 -12.87 3.25 6.68
C ILE A 38 -14.16 2.45 6.79
N SER A 39 -14.62 1.90 5.66
CA SER A 39 -15.82 1.08 5.60
C SER A 39 -15.66 -0.23 6.38
N PRO A 40 -16.77 -0.87 6.83
CA PRO A 40 -16.72 -2.19 7.44
C PRO A 40 -15.97 -3.23 6.59
N GLU A 41 -16.15 -3.19 5.26
CA GLU A 41 -15.49 -4.08 4.32
C GLU A 41 -13.97 -3.83 4.25
N MET A 42 -13.53 -2.56 4.29
CA MET A 42 -12.11 -2.22 4.37
C MET A 42 -11.49 -2.69 5.70
N LYS A 43 -12.23 -2.52 6.82
CA LYS A 43 -11.79 -3.00 8.12
C LYS A 43 -11.56 -4.50 8.13
N GLU A 44 -12.53 -5.25 7.64
CA GLU A 44 -12.45 -6.70 7.53
C GLU A 44 -11.32 -7.13 6.58
N ARG A 45 -11.27 -6.56 5.38
CA ARG A 45 -10.32 -6.98 4.34
C ARG A 45 -8.87 -6.72 4.71
N PHE A 46 -8.58 -5.60 5.37
CA PHE A 46 -7.22 -5.13 5.64
C PHE A 46 -6.85 -5.23 7.13
N ALA A 47 -7.71 -5.81 7.97
CA ALA A 47 -7.53 -5.89 9.41
C ALA A 47 -7.32 -4.51 10.08
N ILE A 48 -8.11 -3.53 9.68
CA ILE A 48 -8.09 -2.16 10.23
C ILE A 48 -9.17 -2.03 11.30
N THR A 49 -8.85 -1.46 12.46
CA THR A 49 -9.82 -1.23 13.54
C THR A 49 -10.38 0.18 13.54
N ALA A 50 -9.58 1.17 13.13
CA ALA A 50 -9.94 2.59 13.12
C ALA A 50 -11.10 2.90 12.16
N ASP A 51 -12.00 3.80 12.56
CA ASP A 51 -13.09 4.31 11.72
C ASP A 51 -12.63 5.32 10.67
N LYS A 52 -11.52 6.01 10.94
CA LYS A 52 -10.97 7.06 10.09
C LYS A 52 -9.45 7.02 10.12
N LEU A 53 -8.84 7.22 8.96
CA LEU A 53 -7.39 7.33 8.79
C LEU A 53 -7.05 8.47 7.84
N THR A 54 -5.89 9.09 8.01
CA THR A 54 -5.27 9.90 6.96
C THR A 54 -4.82 9.00 5.79
N PRO A 55 -4.59 9.55 4.59
CA PRO A 55 -4.04 8.77 3.47
C PRO A 55 -2.72 8.05 3.82
N THR A 56 -1.83 8.71 4.56
CA THR A 56 -0.55 8.14 5.00
C THR A 56 -0.75 6.95 5.94
N GLU A 57 -1.63 7.08 6.93
CA GLU A 57 -1.93 5.98 7.87
C GLU A 57 -2.61 4.81 7.16
N LEU A 58 -3.50 5.08 6.20
CA LEU A 58 -4.12 4.03 5.40
C LEU A 58 -3.08 3.25 4.58
N LEU A 59 -2.11 3.93 3.96
CA LEU A 59 -1.03 3.27 3.22
C LEU A 59 -0.14 2.42 4.14
N ASN A 60 0.21 2.94 5.33
CA ASN A 60 0.95 2.19 6.33
C ASN A 60 0.17 0.92 6.77
N ALA A 61 -1.15 1.03 6.96
CA ALA A 61 -2.01 -0.11 7.28
C ALA A 61 -2.08 -1.13 6.14
N LEU A 62 -2.18 -0.66 4.88
CA LEU A 62 -2.21 -1.54 3.70
C LEU A 62 -0.90 -2.31 3.51
N LEU A 63 0.25 -1.70 3.80
CA LEU A 63 1.55 -2.42 3.80
C LEU A 63 1.59 -3.56 4.82
N LYS A 64 0.85 -3.44 5.94
CA LYS A 64 0.75 -4.44 7.01
C LYS A 64 -0.49 -5.33 6.89
N ALA A 65 -1.22 -5.26 5.79
CA ALA A 65 -2.44 -6.03 5.63
C ALA A 65 -2.14 -7.54 5.47
N PRO A 66 -2.99 -8.43 6.02
CA PRO A 66 -2.86 -9.86 5.85
C PRO A 66 -3.38 -10.29 4.47
N VAL A 67 -2.53 -10.15 3.45
CA VAL A 67 -2.85 -10.48 2.04
C VAL A 67 -1.90 -11.54 1.50
N ASP A 68 -2.26 -12.25 0.44
CA ASP A 68 -1.31 -13.21 -0.14
C ASP A 68 -0.18 -12.50 -0.91
N LEU A 69 -0.51 -11.44 -1.64
CA LEU A 69 0.44 -10.69 -2.48
C LEU A 69 0.38 -9.19 -2.17
N LEU A 70 1.55 -8.61 -1.91
CA LEU A 70 1.79 -7.17 -1.96
C LEU A 70 2.53 -6.85 -3.27
N TRP A 71 1.91 -6.06 -4.15
CA TRP A 71 2.53 -5.67 -5.43
C TRP A 71 3.05 -4.24 -5.36
N ASN A 72 4.37 -4.07 -5.43
CA ASN A 72 5.03 -2.79 -5.56
C ASN A 72 5.18 -2.43 -7.05
N GLY A 73 4.33 -1.55 -7.55
CA GLY A 73 4.38 -1.06 -8.94
C GLY A 73 4.86 0.39 -9.07
N GLY A 74 5.48 0.96 -8.04
CA GLY A 74 5.83 2.38 -7.95
C GLY A 74 7.33 2.62 -7.81
N ILE A 75 7.69 3.85 -7.45
CA ILE A 75 9.08 4.23 -7.11
C ILE A 75 9.07 4.66 -5.65
N GLY A 76 9.99 4.10 -4.86
CA GLY A 76 10.21 4.49 -3.47
C GLY A 76 10.41 3.30 -2.55
N THR A 77 11.06 3.55 -1.42
CA THR A 77 11.42 2.54 -0.43
C THR A 77 10.40 2.50 0.70
N TYR A 78 9.48 1.54 0.60
CA TYR A 78 8.34 1.34 1.50
C TYR A 78 8.65 0.44 2.68
N VAL A 79 9.71 -0.38 2.57
CA VAL A 79 10.08 -1.38 3.57
C VAL A 79 11.57 -1.28 3.86
N LYS A 80 11.95 -1.30 5.14
CA LYS A 80 13.33 -1.40 5.63
C LYS A 80 13.46 -2.51 6.67
N ALA A 81 14.67 -2.84 7.11
CA ALA A 81 14.82 -3.64 8.33
C ALA A 81 14.52 -2.80 9.58
N SER A 82 14.11 -3.47 10.65
CA SER A 82 13.98 -2.83 11.97
C SER A 82 15.30 -2.27 12.50
N SER A 83 16.45 -2.79 12.04
CA SER A 83 17.80 -2.31 12.37
C SER A 83 18.25 -1.08 11.59
N GLU A 84 17.55 -0.71 10.52
CA GLU A 84 17.83 0.50 9.74
C GLU A 84 17.02 1.68 10.28
N SER A 85 17.59 2.88 10.33
CA SER A 85 16.81 4.10 10.55
C SER A 85 16.17 4.58 9.25
N HIS A 86 15.17 5.46 9.33
CA HIS A 86 14.64 6.11 8.13
C HIS A 86 15.69 6.95 7.38
N ALA A 87 16.65 7.53 8.12
CA ALA A 87 17.73 8.32 7.53
C ALA A 87 18.68 7.46 6.69
N ASP A 88 18.96 6.21 7.09
CA ASP A 88 19.81 5.28 6.35
C ASP A 88 19.22 4.91 4.98
N VAL A 89 17.89 4.88 4.88
CA VAL A 89 17.18 4.56 3.63
C VAL A 89 17.27 5.69 2.60
N GLY A 90 17.33 6.95 3.05
CA GLY A 90 17.50 8.12 2.17
C GLY A 90 16.26 8.55 1.38
N ASP A 91 15.08 7.95 1.61
CA ASP A 91 13.83 8.29 0.93
C ASP A 91 12.81 8.97 1.86
N LYS A 92 12.98 10.28 2.05
CA LYS A 92 12.13 11.08 2.96
C LYS A 92 10.64 11.08 2.59
N ALA A 93 10.30 10.89 1.31
CA ALA A 93 8.92 10.94 0.86
C ALA A 93 8.07 9.80 1.43
N ASN A 94 8.72 8.67 1.76
CA ASN A 94 8.06 7.49 2.29
C ASN A 94 8.29 7.27 3.80
N ASP A 95 9.06 8.13 4.48
CA ASP A 95 9.38 7.95 5.92
C ASP A 95 8.14 7.74 6.78
N ALA A 96 7.11 8.58 6.60
CA ALA A 96 5.91 8.56 7.42
C ALA A 96 5.01 7.33 7.19
N LEU A 97 5.17 6.62 6.07
CA LEU A 97 4.37 5.43 5.74
C LEU A 97 5.17 4.13 5.77
N ARG A 98 6.52 4.20 5.78
CA ARG A 98 7.42 3.05 5.69
C ARG A 98 7.24 2.12 6.88
N VAL A 99 7.36 0.83 6.62
CA VAL A 99 7.26 -0.25 7.61
C VAL A 99 8.56 -1.05 7.68
N ASN A 100 8.70 -1.86 8.72
CA ASN A 100 9.76 -2.85 8.80
C ASN A 100 9.37 -4.15 8.07
N GLY A 101 10.37 -4.93 7.63
CA GLY A 101 10.16 -6.22 6.97
C GLY A 101 9.42 -7.22 7.85
N ASN A 102 9.67 -7.19 9.16
CA ASN A 102 8.96 -8.02 10.14
C ASN A 102 7.51 -7.59 10.42
N GLU A 103 7.08 -6.42 9.96
CA GLU A 103 5.68 -5.96 10.07
C GLU A 103 4.83 -6.38 8.86
N LEU A 104 5.46 -6.82 7.77
CA LEU A 104 4.76 -7.33 6.62
C LEU A 104 4.04 -8.63 7.00
N ARG A 105 2.74 -8.67 6.69
CA ARG A 105 1.87 -9.83 6.88
C ARG A 105 1.46 -10.47 5.57
N CYS A 106 2.03 -10.00 4.46
CA CYS A 106 1.84 -10.62 3.18
C CYS A 106 2.68 -11.91 3.05
N LYS A 107 2.23 -12.85 2.21
CA LYS A 107 3.04 -14.06 1.94
C LYS A 107 4.14 -13.76 0.94
N VAL A 108 3.81 -13.00 -0.10
CA VAL A 108 4.70 -12.70 -1.23
C VAL A 108 4.74 -11.20 -1.51
N VAL A 109 5.93 -10.69 -1.84
CA VAL A 109 6.11 -9.33 -2.38
C VAL A 109 6.56 -9.43 -3.84
N GLY A 110 5.76 -8.87 -4.75
CA GLY A 110 6.15 -8.69 -6.15
C GLY A 110 6.64 -7.26 -6.41
N GLU A 111 7.88 -7.11 -6.87
CA GLU A 111 8.46 -5.81 -7.22
C GLU A 111 8.45 -5.63 -8.75
N GLY A 112 7.46 -4.92 -9.26
CA GLY A 112 7.41 -4.44 -10.65
C GLY A 112 7.96 -3.02 -10.82
N GLY A 113 8.16 -2.31 -9.70
CA GLY A 113 8.71 -0.96 -9.64
C GLY A 113 10.19 -0.91 -9.23
N ASN A 114 10.66 0.27 -8.83
CA ASN A 114 12.05 0.48 -8.39
C ASN A 114 12.11 0.77 -6.89
N LEU A 115 13.06 0.11 -6.21
CA LEU A 115 13.43 0.34 -4.81
C LEU A 115 12.33 0.02 -3.79
N GLY A 116 11.45 -0.95 -4.02
CA GLY A 116 10.33 -1.26 -3.13
C GLY A 116 10.74 -1.53 -1.67
N MET A 117 11.88 -2.19 -1.47
CA MET A 117 12.46 -2.50 -0.16
C MET A 117 13.99 -2.39 -0.12
N THR A 118 14.55 -2.12 1.06
CA THR A 118 16.00 -2.28 1.29
C THR A 118 16.41 -3.76 1.25
N GLN A 119 17.70 -4.02 1.04
CA GLN A 119 18.21 -5.40 1.07
C GLN A 119 18.06 -6.03 2.46
N LEU A 120 18.32 -5.28 3.54
CA LEU A 120 18.13 -5.78 4.90
C LEU A 120 16.64 -6.00 5.21
N GLY A 121 15.75 -5.12 4.74
CA GLY A 121 14.31 -5.30 4.86
C GLY A 121 13.81 -6.57 4.16
N ARG A 122 14.37 -6.91 3.00
CA ARG A 122 14.10 -8.17 2.30
C ARG A 122 14.50 -9.38 3.14
N VAL A 123 15.71 -9.36 3.69
CA VAL A 123 16.20 -10.44 4.55
C VAL A 123 15.31 -10.59 5.78
N GLU A 124 14.94 -9.48 6.43
CA GLU A 124 14.06 -9.49 7.59
C GLU A 124 12.67 -10.06 7.26
N PHE A 125 12.07 -9.67 6.14
CA PHE A 125 10.79 -10.23 5.68
C PHE A 125 10.88 -11.74 5.45
N ASN A 126 11.94 -12.20 4.78
CA ASN A 126 12.16 -13.62 4.51
C ASN A 126 12.36 -14.43 5.80
N LEU A 127 13.11 -13.90 6.76
CA LEU A 127 13.29 -14.52 8.08
C LEU A 127 11.98 -14.60 8.87
N ASN A 128 11.01 -13.74 8.57
CA ASN A 128 9.68 -13.73 9.17
C ASN A 128 8.65 -14.57 8.39
N GLY A 129 9.09 -15.42 7.46
CA GLY A 129 8.24 -16.38 6.75
C GLY A 129 7.59 -15.85 5.47
N GLY A 130 7.96 -14.64 5.03
CA GLY A 130 7.66 -14.14 3.70
C GLY A 130 8.59 -14.71 2.62
N GLY A 131 8.22 -14.59 1.35
CA GLY A 131 9.07 -15.03 0.22
C GLY A 131 8.69 -14.42 -1.11
#